data_AF-A0A2H9RMV7-F1
#
_entry.id   AF-A0A2H9RMV7-F1
#
_cell.length_a   1.000
_cell.length_b   1.000
_cell.length_c   1.000
_cell.angle_alpha   90.00
_cell.angle_beta   90.00
_cell.angle_gamma   90.00
#
_symmetry.space_group_name_H-M   'P 1'
#
loop_
_entity.id
_entity.type
_entity.pdbx_description
1 polymer ?
#
loop_
_entity_poly.entity_id
_entity_poly.type
_entity_poly.pdbx_seq_one_letter_code
_entity_poly.pdbx_strand_id
1 'polypeptide(L)' 'MTNNKPDPEKQQHFLKNKEILKKEIEVAKLKKTDKVLEIGAGDGRLTKLISKKAGFVTAFETDERFRETLESL' A
#
# COMPACT_ATOMS: atom_id res chain seq x y z
N MET A 1 -2.69 16.65 -10.31
CA MET A 1 -1.47 16.44 -9.51
C MET A 1 -1.91 16.35 -8.05
N THR A 2 -2.08 15.15 -7.51
CA THR A 2 -2.44 14.96 -6.10
C THR A 2 -1.25 15.33 -5.23
N ASN A 3 -1.48 16.18 -4.23
CA ASN A 3 -0.46 16.66 -3.31
C ASN A 3 -0.10 15.53 -2.33
N ASN A 4 0.81 14.63 -2.73
CA ASN A 4 1.27 13.46 -1.96
C ASN A 4 2.22 13.82 -0.80
N LYS A 5 1.95 14.92 -0.09
CA LYS A 5 2.68 15.26 1.13
C LYS A 5 2.11 14.45 2.30
N PRO A 6 2.99 13.87 3.15
CA PRO A 6 2.54 13.22 4.37
C PRO A 6 1.80 14.22 5.26
N ASP A 7 0.74 13.75 5.90
CA ASP A 7 -0.04 14.50 6.87
C ASP A 7 0.35 14.07 8.30
N PRO A 8 1.04 14.95 9.07
CA PRO A 8 1.46 14.62 10.44
C PRO A 8 0.29 14.39 11.40
N GLU A 9 -0.87 15.03 11.20
CA GLU A 9 -2.05 14.84 12.06
C GLU A 9 -2.62 13.44 11.89
N LYS A 10 -2.47 12.87 10.68
CA LYS A 10 -2.80 11.47 10.38
C LYS A 10 -1.63 10.49 10.62
N GLN A 11 -0.52 10.96 11.20
CA GLN A 11 0.68 10.15 11.47
C GLN A 11 1.23 9.43 10.21
N GLN A 12 1.12 10.06 9.04
CA GLN A 12 1.55 9.44 7.78
C GLN A 12 3.07 9.51 7.61
N HIS A 13 3.71 8.33 7.48
CA HIS A 13 5.13 8.20 7.14
C HIS A 13 5.30 7.30 5.92
N PHE A 14 5.52 7.89 4.74
CA PHE A 14 5.65 7.11 3.52
C PHE A 14 7.01 6.46 3.37
N LEU A 15 7.03 5.12 3.35
CA LEU A 15 8.21 4.35 2.97
C LEU A 15 8.52 4.59 1.48
N LYS A 16 9.66 5.23 1.21
CA LYS A 16 10.16 5.54 -0.15
C LYS A 16 11.23 4.58 -0.64
N ASN A 17 11.89 3.87 0.27
CA ASN A 17 12.97 2.95 -0.08
C ASN A 17 12.40 1.68 -0.73
N LYS A 18 12.63 1.52 -2.03
CA LYS A 18 12.12 0.40 -2.83
C LYS A 18 12.69 -0.96 -2.39
N GLU A 19 13.92 -1.00 -1.88
CA GLU A 19 14.53 -2.26 -1.44
C GLU A 19 13.92 -2.74 -0.13
N ILE A 20 13.54 -1.84 0.77
CA ILE A 20 12.80 -2.21 1.98
C ILE A 20 11.40 -2.71 1.63
N LEU A 21 10.68 -2.04 0.71
CA LEU A 21 9.38 -2.51 0.23
C LEU A 21 9.45 -3.91 -0.39
N LYS A 22 10.49 -4.21 -1.19
CA LYS A 22 10.71 -5.56 -1.72
C LYS A 22 10.95 -6.57 -0.61
N LYS A 23 11.78 -6.21 0.38
CA LYS A 23 12.09 -7.06 1.53
C LYS A 23 10.85 -7.38 2.36
N GLU A 24 9.94 -6.42 2.56
CA GLU A 24 8.65 -6.66 3.22
C GLU A 24 7.85 -7.76 2.50
N ILE A 25 7.76 -7.68 1.17
CA ILE A 25 7.05 -8.65 0.34
C ILE A 25 7.73 -10.03 0.37
N GLU A 26 9.07 -10.07 0.34
CA GLU A 26 9.84 -11.31 0.44
C GLU A 26 9.64 -12.01 1.79
N VAL A 27 9.68 -11.25 2.89
CA VAL A 27 9.47 -11.78 4.24
C VAL A 27 8.03 -12.25 4.45
N ALA A 28 7.05 -11.56 3.85
CA ALA A 28 5.64 -11.92 3.91
C ALA A 28 5.31 -13.26 3.22
N LYS A 29 6.16 -13.74 2.30
CA LYS A 29 6.03 -15.04 1.60
C LYS A 29 4.63 -15.29 1.01
N LEU A 30 4.02 -14.23 0.47
CA LEU A 30 2.66 -14.26 -0.08
C LEU A 30 2.54 -15.21 -1.26
N LYS A 31 1.39 -15.88 -1.34
CA LYS A 31 0.98 -16.82 -2.38
C LYS A 31 -0.33 -16.38 -3.03
N LYS A 32 -0.62 -16.91 -4.22
CA LYS A 32 -1.86 -16.63 -4.96
C LYS A 32 -3.13 -17.13 -4.28
N THR A 33 -3.01 -17.97 -3.25
CA THR A 33 -4.13 -18.40 -2.41
C THR A 33 -4.45 -17.43 -1.28
N ASP A 34 -3.55 -16.49 -0.99
CA ASP A 34 -3.67 -15.62 0.17
C ASP A 34 -4.60 -14.45 -0.13
N LYS A 35 -5.40 -14.09 0.88
CA LYS A 35 -6.20 -12.87 0.93
C LYS A 35 -5.58 -11.95 1.97
N VAL A 36 -5.17 -10.76 1.55
CA VAL A 36 -4.45 -9.82 2.41
C VAL A 36 -5.37 -8.67 2.79
N LEU A 37 -5.34 -8.28 4.06
CA LEU A 37 -5.92 -7.05 4.57
C LEU A 37 -4.79 -6.06 4.84
N GLU A 38 -4.82 -4.90 4.18
CA GLU A 38 -3.86 -3.81 4.39
C GLU A 38 -4.57 -2.64 5.08
N ILE A 39 -3.95 -2.10 6.13
CA ILE A 39 -4.43 -0.94 6.89
C ILE A 39 -3.48 0.24 6.61
N GLY A 40 -4.02 1.35 6.10
CA GLY A 40 -3.23 2.53 5.75
C GLY A 40 -2.47 2.36 4.44
N ALA A 41 -3.19 2.18 3.34
CA ALA A 41 -2.60 1.96 2.01
C ALA A 41 -1.77 3.15 1.49
N GLY A 42 -2.05 4.36 1.99
CA GLY A 42 -1.38 5.59 1.59
C GLY A 42 -1.46 5.79 0.08
N ASP A 43 -0.31 6.10 -0.54
CA ASP A 43 -0.20 6.26 -1.99
C ASP A 43 -0.13 4.93 -2.78
N GLY A 44 -0.37 3.79 -2.12
CA GLY A 44 -0.56 2.49 -2.75
C GLY A 44 0.72 1.74 -3.12
N ARG A 45 1.89 2.19 -2.68
CA ARG A 45 3.18 1.55 -3.01
C ARG A 45 3.26 0.10 -2.58
N LEU A 46 2.86 -0.20 -1.34
CA LEU A 46 2.88 -1.55 -0.80
C LEU A 46 1.71 -2.37 -1.35
N THR A 47 0.51 -1.80 -1.38
CA THR A 47 -0.70 -2.37 -2.01
C THR A 47 -0.41 -2.95 -3.40
N LYS A 48 0.27 -2.17 -4.26
CA LYS A 48 0.64 -2.60 -5.62
C LYS A 48 1.60 -3.78 -5.65
N LEU A 49 2.47 -3.92 -4.66
CA LEU A 49 3.39 -5.05 -4.57
C LEU A 49 2.70 -6.29 -4.01
N ILE A 50 1.82 -6.12 -3.01
CA ILE A 50 0.98 -7.17 -2.45
C ILE A 50 0.09 -7.77 -3.56
N SER A 51 -0.62 -6.93 -4.33
CA SER A 51 -1.56 -7.37 -5.38
C SER A 51 -0.89 -8.23 -6.47
N LYS A 52 0.39 -7.96 -6.76
CA LYS A 52 1.18 -8.77 -7.70
C LYS A 52 1.46 -10.19 -7.18
N LYS A 53 1.46 -10.42 -5.86
CA LYS A 53 1.85 -11.70 -5.24
C LYS A 53 0.66 -12.46 -4.65
N ALA A 54 -0.17 -11.79 -3.87
CA ALA A 54 -1.39 -12.33 -3.29
C ALA A 54 -2.44 -12.68 -4.37
N GLY A 55 -3.45 -13.45 -3.98
CA GLY A 55 -4.64 -13.69 -4.81
C GLY A 55 -5.64 -12.54 -4.75
N PHE A 56 -5.72 -11.88 -3.60
CA PHE A 56 -6.63 -10.77 -3.36
C PHE A 56 -6.08 -9.85 -2.25
N VAL A 57 -6.32 -8.56 -2.36
CA VAL A 57 -6.00 -7.58 -1.31
C VAL A 57 -7.21 -6.67 -1.08
N THR A 58 -7.56 -6.47 0.19
CA THR A 58 -8.47 -5.42 0.64
C THR A 58 -7.65 -4.40 1.38
N ALA A 59 -7.66 -3.16 0.88
CA ALA A 59 -6.93 -2.05 1.46
C ALA A 59 -7.91 -1.06 2.10
N PHE A 60 -7.62 -0.63 3.33
CA PHE A 60 -8.33 0.45 4.01
C PHE A 60 -7.45 1.69 4.03
N GLU A 61 -8.00 2.81 3.55
CA GLU A 61 -7.38 4.13 3.64
C GLU A 61 -8.43 5.13 4.10
N THR A 62 -8.08 5.94 5.10
CA THR A 62 -8.96 6.96 5.69
C THR A 62 -8.77 8.32 5.03
N ASP A 63 -7.65 8.52 4.35
CA ASP A 63 -7.32 9.73 3.66
C ASP A 63 -7.80 9.72 2.22
N GLU A 64 -8.96 10.34 2.02
CA GLU A 64 -9.64 10.49 0.73
C GLU A 64 -8.75 11.06 -0.39
N ARG A 65 -7.65 11.76 -0.07
CA ARG A 65 -6.68 12.26 -1.07
C ARG A 65 -6.06 11.14 -1.91
N PHE A 66 -6.01 9.92 -1.39
CA PHE A 66 -5.44 8.76 -2.09
C PHE A 66 -6.45 7.94 -2.88
N ARG A 67 -7.76 8.23 -2.76
CA ARG A 67 -8.83 7.46 -3.43
C ARG A 67 -8.55 7.25 -4.92
N GLU A 68 -8.34 8.33 -5.68
CA GLU A 68 -8.11 8.27 -7.13
C GLU A 68 -6.87 7.42 -7.47
N THR A 69 -5.81 7.53 -6.66
CA THR A 69 -4.58 6.75 -6.87
C THR A 69 -4.83 5.25 -6.61
N LEU A 70 -5.56 4.91 -5.54
CA LEU A 70 -5.87 3.54 -5.16
C LEU A 70 -6.88 2.87 -6.10
N GLU A 71 -7.88 3.60 -6.59
CA GLU A 71 -8.86 3.11 -7.58
C GLU A 71 -8.22 2.85 -8.95
N SER A 72 -7.05 3.45 -9.23
CA SER A 72 -6.30 3.27 -10.48
C SER A 72 -5.21 2.18 -10.45
N LEU A 73 -5.04 1.47 -9.32
CA LEU A 73 -3.99 0.47 -9.12
C LEU A 73 -4.18 -0.82 -9.94
#